data_AF-C4RIS3-F1
#
_entry.id   AF-C4RIS3-F1
#
_cell.length_a   1.000
_cell.length_b   1.000
_cell.length_c   1.000
_cell.angle_alpha   90.00
_cell.angle_beta   90.00
_cell.angle_gamma   90.00
#
_symmetry.space_group_name_H-M   'P 1'
#
loop_
_entity.id
_entity.type
_entity.pdbx_description
1 polymer ?
#
loop_
_entity_poly.entity_id
_entity_poly.type
_entity_poly.pdbx_seq_one_letter_code
_entity_poly.pdbx_strand_id
1 'polypeptide(L)'
;MAGQLTIISGYSWAGDPSMMKAWLTTAPLTTCFTIYEDFRHYTGGVYKHRWGGLDGGHCVCVVGYSDHEQAWLCKNQWATGWGQVPRFGNEDVQPYLERGYFKIGYGECGIDATMWKVDGFSRIYTQ
;
A
#
# COMPACT_ATOMS: atom_id res chain seq x y z
N MET A 1 13.12 -2.36 33.14
CA MET A 1 11.91 -2.16 32.29
C MET A 1 11.51 -3.52 31.75
N ALA A 2 10.29 -3.99 31.99
CA ALA A 2 9.80 -5.21 31.37
C ALA A 2 9.66 -4.98 29.86
N GLY A 3 10.19 -5.89 29.03
CA GLY A 3 10.10 -5.78 27.59
C GLY A 3 8.72 -6.17 27.08
N GLN A 4 8.18 -5.41 26.14
CA GLN A 4 6.95 -5.75 25.42
C GLN A 4 7.29 -6.70 24.26
N LEU A 5 6.61 -7.84 24.17
CA LEU A 5 6.70 -8.77 23.04
C LEU A 5 5.32 -8.90 22.37
N THR A 6 5.30 -8.89 21.04
CA THR A 6 4.09 -9.07 20.22
C THR A 6 4.32 -10.16 19.17
N ILE A 7 3.32 -11.01 18.96
CA ILE A 7 3.35 -12.11 17.98
C ILE A 7 2.06 -12.04 17.16
N ILE A 8 2.18 -12.12 15.83
CA ILE A 8 1.05 -12.26 14.92
C ILE A 8 0.46 -13.67 15.06
N SER A 9 -0.84 -13.75 15.36
CA SER A 9 -1.52 -15.03 15.61
C SER A 9 -2.13 -15.65 14.36
N GLY A 10 -2.21 -14.90 13.27
CA GLY A 10 -2.78 -15.34 12.01
C GLY A 10 -2.61 -14.29 10.92
N TYR A 11 -2.60 -14.77 9.69
CA TYR A 11 -2.64 -13.94 8.50
C TYR A 11 -3.52 -14.61 7.44
N SER A 12 -4.15 -13.78 6.63
CA SER A 12 -4.97 -14.18 5.50
C SER A 12 -4.46 -13.52 4.23
N TRP A 13 -4.80 -14.08 3.08
CA TRP A 13 -4.48 -13.50 1.79
C TRP A 13 -5.71 -13.45 0.88
N ALA A 14 -5.73 -12.48 -0.02
CA ALA A 14 -6.78 -12.28 -1.01
C ALA A 14 -6.16 -12.19 -2.40
N GLY A 15 -6.83 -12.76 -3.40
CA GLY A 15 -6.61 -12.48 -4.83
C GLY A 15 -7.81 -11.77 -5.50
N ASP A 16 -8.85 -11.45 -4.73
CA ASP A 16 -10.04 -10.74 -5.19
C ASP A 16 -10.02 -9.28 -4.70
N PRO A 17 -10.03 -8.29 -5.61
CA PRO A 17 -10.11 -6.87 -5.25
C PRO A 17 -11.28 -6.50 -4.34
N SER A 18 -12.43 -7.18 -4.44
CA SER A 18 -13.59 -6.87 -3.59
C SER A 18 -13.31 -7.22 -2.13
N MET A 19 -12.69 -8.38 -1.88
CA MET A 19 -12.23 -8.77 -0.55
C MET A 19 -11.11 -7.86 -0.03
N MET A 20 -10.16 -7.46 -0.87
CA MET A 20 -9.10 -6.51 -0.50
C MET A 20 -9.69 -5.16 -0.03
N LYS A 21 -10.65 -4.61 -0.78
CA LYS A 21 -11.37 -3.38 -0.41
C LYS A 21 -12.10 -3.53 0.92
N ALA A 22 -12.80 -4.65 1.12
CA ALA A 22 -13.46 -4.94 2.40
C ALA A 22 -12.46 -4.97 3.56
N TRP A 23 -11.30 -5.60 3.39
CA TRP A 23 -10.28 -5.67 4.43
C TRP A 23 -9.62 -4.32 4.75
N LEU A 24 -9.41 -3.46 3.75
CA LEU A 24 -8.83 -2.11 3.94
C LEU A 24 -9.69 -1.21 4.84
N THR A 25 -10.97 -1.53 5.06
CA THR A 25 -11.80 -0.85 6.05
C THR A 25 -11.40 -1.14 7.50
N THR A 26 -10.57 -2.16 7.72
CA THR A 26 -10.19 -2.65 9.07
C THR A 26 -8.70 -2.54 9.35
N ALA A 27 -7.84 -2.72 8.35
CA ALA A 27 -6.39 -2.67 8.52
C ALA A 27 -5.69 -2.43 7.16
N PRO A 28 -4.48 -1.85 7.17
CA PRO A 28 -3.63 -1.86 5.99
C PRO A 28 -3.29 -3.28 5.53
N LEU A 29 -3.09 -3.42 4.22
CA LEU A 29 -2.65 -4.67 3.60
C LEU A 29 -1.18 -4.57 3.17
N THR A 30 -0.53 -5.72 3.00
CA THR A 30 0.79 -5.79 2.36
C THR A 30 0.64 -6.42 0.99
N THR A 31 1.39 -5.95 0.00
CA THR A 31 1.43 -6.54 -1.34
C THR A 31 2.83 -6.43 -1.93
N CYS A 32 3.11 -7.21 -2.98
CA CYS A 32 4.29 -7.08 -3.81
C CYS A 32 3.89 -6.96 -5.27
N PHE A 33 4.64 -6.16 -6.03
CA PHE A 33 4.38 -5.87 -7.43
C PHE A 33 5.69 -5.67 -8.18
N THR A 34 5.61 -5.71 -9.51
CA THR A 34 6.74 -5.46 -10.38
C THR A 34 6.94 -3.95 -10.55
N ILE A 35 8.16 -3.47 -10.36
CA ILE A 35 8.53 -2.08 -10.66
C ILE A 35 9.31 -2.00 -11.98
N TYR A 36 9.09 -0.90 -12.68
CA TYR A 36 9.78 -0.54 -13.91
C TYR A 36 10.54 0.79 -13.70
N GLU A 37 11.48 1.11 -14.59
CA GLU A 37 12.33 2.30 -14.46
C GLU A 37 11.53 3.61 -14.30
N ASP A 38 10.38 3.71 -14.98
CA ASP A 38 9.50 4.87 -14.90
C ASP A 38 8.85 5.07 -13.52
N PHE A 39 8.65 4.00 -12.74
CA PHE A 39 8.11 4.07 -11.39
C PHE A 39 9.01 4.89 -10.45
N ARG A 40 10.34 4.83 -10.61
CA ARG A 40 11.27 5.63 -9.79
C ARG A 40 11.08 7.13 -9.98
N HIS A 41 10.55 7.53 -11.13
CA HIS A 41 10.30 8.92 -11.51
C HIS A 41 8.86 9.35 -11.19
N TYR A 42 8.08 8.56 -10.44
CA TYR A 42 6.74 8.93 -10.03
C TYR A 42 6.73 10.22 -9.21
N THR A 43 6.04 11.24 -9.73
CA THR A 43 5.84 12.53 -9.07
C THR A 43 4.38 12.81 -8.73
N GLY A 44 3.44 11.98 -9.22
CA GLY A 44 2.04 12.10 -8.84
C GLY A 44 1.03 11.45 -9.79
N GLY A 45 -0.26 11.70 -9.53
CA GLY A 45 -1.39 11.06 -10.22
C GLY A 45 -1.55 9.58 -9.90
N VAL A 46 -2.20 8.83 -10.80
CA VAL A 46 -2.32 7.36 -10.74
C VAL A 46 -1.23 6.77 -11.64
N TYR A 47 -0.28 6.06 -11.04
CA TYR A 47 0.75 5.35 -11.79
C TYR A 47 0.12 4.25 -12.64
N LYS A 48 0.56 4.22 -13.90
CA LYS A 48 0.37 3.14 -14.87
C LYS A 48 1.69 3.04 -15.62
N HIS A 49 2.21 1.84 -15.81
CA HIS A 49 3.49 1.70 -16.50
C HIS A 49 3.37 2.20 -17.95
N ARG A 50 4.36 2.97 -18.41
CA ARG A 50 4.39 3.58 -19.75
C ARG A 50 5.68 3.31 -20.51
N TRP A 51 6.82 3.30 -19.83
CA TRP A 51 8.12 3.16 -20.48
C TRP A 51 9.17 2.59 -19.53
N GLY A 52 10.28 2.12 -20.09
CA GLY A 52 11.41 1.62 -19.31
C GLY A 52 11.37 0.12 -19.06
N GLY A 53 12.54 -0.43 -18.73
CA GLY A 53 12.74 -1.84 -18.48
C GLY A 53 12.19 -2.32 -17.13
N LEU A 54 12.12 -3.64 -16.98
CA LEU A 54 11.91 -4.31 -15.70
C LEU A 54 13.04 -3.91 -14.75
N ASP A 55 12.70 -3.31 -13.61
CA ASP A 55 13.67 -2.92 -12.58
C ASP A 55 13.68 -3.91 -11.40
N GLY A 56 12.56 -4.61 -11.15
CA GLY A 56 12.52 -5.73 -10.20
C GLY A 56 11.17 -5.92 -9.51
N GLY A 57 11.17 -6.64 -8.39
CA GLY A 57 10.02 -6.78 -7.50
C GLY A 57 10.12 -5.85 -6.30
N HIS A 58 8.98 -5.32 -5.85
CA HIS A 58 8.91 -4.38 -4.73
C HIS A 58 7.67 -4.64 -3.88
N CYS A 59 7.78 -4.52 -2.55
CA CYS A 59 6.66 -4.74 -1.63
C CYS A 59 6.32 -3.47 -0.86
N VAL A 60 5.03 -3.20 -0.68
CA VAL A 60 4.51 -1.95 -0.12
C VAL A 60 3.32 -2.21 0.80
N CYS A 61 2.94 -1.20 1.57
CA CYS A 61 1.76 -1.21 2.41
C CYS A 61 0.61 -0.50 1.69
N VAL A 62 -0.49 -1.22 1.40
CA VAL A 62 -1.72 -0.66 0.84
C VAL A 62 -2.55 -0.10 1.99
N VAL A 63 -2.90 1.17 1.90
CA VAL A 63 -3.57 1.93 2.98
C VAL A 63 -4.92 2.51 2.57
N GLY A 64 -5.34 2.26 1.33
CA GLY A 64 -6.63 2.72 0.84
C GLY A 64 -6.80 2.48 -0.65
N TYR A 65 -7.92 2.95 -1.20
CA TYR A 65 -8.24 2.86 -2.61
C TYR A 65 -9.20 3.99 -3.01
N SER A 66 -9.36 4.23 -4.31
CA SER A 66 -10.37 5.11 -4.87
C SER A 66 -11.02 4.45 -6.07
N ASP A 67 -12.33 4.22 -5.98
CA ASP A 67 -13.13 3.73 -7.11
C ASP A 67 -13.29 4.81 -8.19
N HIS A 68 -13.33 6.09 -7.83
CA HIS A 68 -13.38 7.17 -8.83
C HIS A 68 -12.11 7.20 -9.68
N GLU A 69 -10.94 7.06 -9.05
CA GLU A 69 -9.65 7.07 -9.75
C GLU A 69 -9.19 5.69 -10.25
N GLN A 70 -9.92 4.62 -9.91
CA GLN A 70 -9.58 3.22 -10.22
C GLN A 70 -8.17 2.85 -9.76
N ALA A 71 -7.85 3.17 -8.50
CA ALA A 71 -6.49 3.08 -7.98
C ALA A 71 -6.39 2.59 -6.53
N TRP A 72 -5.30 1.91 -6.22
CA TRP A 72 -4.83 1.62 -4.86
C TRP A 72 -3.96 2.76 -4.36
N LEU A 73 -4.06 3.08 -3.07
CA LEU A 73 -3.15 4.01 -2.38
C LEU A 73 -2.17 3.21 -1.52
N CYS A 74 -0.89 3.43 -1.77
CA CYS A 74 0.19 2.69 -1.14
C CYS A 74 1.16 3.65 -0.44
N LYS A 75 1.64 3.24 0.74
CA LYS A 75 2.79 3.83 1.43
C LYS A 75 4.06 3.11 0.98
N ASN A 76 5.03 3.89 0.49
CA ASN A 76 6.34 3.41 0.07
C ASN A 76 7.39 3.57 1.20
N GLN A 77 8.59 3.06 0.97
CA GLN A 77 9.72 3.03 1.91
C GLN A 77 10.96 3.76 1.38
N TRP A 78 10.79 4.76 0.50
CA TRP A 78 11.89 5.53 -0.12
C TRP A 78 12.02 6.95 0.43
N ALA A 79 11.74 7.11 1.73
CA ALA A 79 11.65 8.40 2.43
C ALA A 79 10.60 9.35 1.84
N THR A 80 10.40 10.49 2.51
CA THR A 80 9.40 11.51 2.14
C THR A 80 9.86 12.42 1.00
N GLY A 81 11.11 12.29 0.54
CA GLY A 81 11.60 12.98 -0.67
C GLY A 81 11.02 12.43 -1.97
N TRP A 82 10.48 11.22 -1.95
CA TRP A 82 9.91 10.53 -3.10
C TRP A 82 8.38 10.59 -3.11
N GLY A 83 7.80 10.58 -4.31
CA GLY A 83 6.36 10.60 -4.52
C GLY A 83 5.70 11.92 -4.15
N GLN A 84 4.41 11.86 -3.87
CA GLN A 84 3.59 13.05 -3.60
C GLN A 84 2.77 12.90 -2.33
N VAL A 85 2.26 14.04 -1.85
CA VAL A 85 1.14 14.05 -0.91
C VAL A 85 -0.09 13.52 -1.68
N PRO A 86 -0.69 12.42 -1.25
CA PRO A 86 -1.84 11.87 -1.95
C PRO A 86 -3.05 12.78 -1.69
N ARG A 87 -3.78 13.07 -2.77
CA ARG A 87 -5.06 13.79 -2.72
C ARG A 87 -6.14 12.91 -3.34
N PHE A 88 -7.31 12.89 -2.72
CA PHE A 88 -8.54 12.36 -3.28
C PHE A 88 -9.54 13.52 -3.36
N GLY A 89 -10.00 13.84 -4.57
CA GLY A 89 -10.93 14.95 -4.77
C GLY A 89 -10.40 16.30 -4.27
N ASN A 90 -11.32 17.15 -3.82
CA ASN A 90 -11.03 18.49 -3.28
C ASN A 90 -10.90 18.51 -1.75
N GLU A 91 -10.76 17.34 -1.12
CA GLU A 91 -10.75 17.21 0.34
C GLU A 91 -9.42 17.68 0.92
N ASP A 92 -9.46 18.20 2.15
CA ASP A 92 -8.25 18.50 2.90
C ASP A 92 -7.40 17.23 3.01
N VAL A 93 -6.10 17.38 2.76
CA VAL A 93 -5.14 16.29 2.93
C VAL A 93 -5.30 15.77 4.35
N GLN A 94 -5.61 14.48 4.47
CA GLN A 94 -5.66 13.84 5.78
C GLN A 94 -4.32 14.07 6.51
N PRO A 95 -4.31 14.55 7.76
CA PRO A 95 -3.08 15.04 8.41
C PRO A 95 -1.94 14.02 8.47
N TYR A 96 -2.25 12.73 8.37
CA TYR A 96 -1.29 11.63 8.39
C TYR A 96 -0.74 11.23 7.00
N LEU A 97 -1.26 11.81 5.92
CA LEU A 97 -0.84 11.55 4.54
C LEU A 97 0.17 12.60 4.09
N GLU A 98 1.44 12.34 4.35
CA GLU A 98 2.56 13.16 3.86
C GLU A 98 3.06 12.65 2.48
N ARG A 99 4.24 13.08 2.05
CA ARG A 99 4.94 12.51 0.88
C ARG A 99 5.44 11.08 1.20
N GLY A 100 5.87 10.34 0.18
CA GLY A 100 6.24 8.93 0.30
C GLY A 100 5.09 7.95 -0.01
N TYR A 101 3.97 8.47 -0.53
CA TYR A 101 2.84 7.67 -1.00
C TYR A 101 2.73 7.75 -2.52
N PHE A 102 2.07 6.74 -3.08
CA PHE A 102 1.72 6.70 -4.49
C PHE A 102 0.37 6.06 -4.71
N LYS A 103 -0.28 6.44 -5.80
CA LYS A 103 -1.44 5.74 -6.33
C LYS A 103 -1.02 4.89 -7.52
N ILE A 104 -1.53 3.67 -7.62
CA ILE A 104 -1.29 2.76 -8.74
C ILE A 104 -2.62 2.20 -9.22
N GLY A 105 -2.81 2.12 -10.54
CA GLY A 105 -4.06 1.65 -11.13
C GLY A 105 -4.38 0.20 -10.73
N TYR A 106 -5.67 -0.12 -10.64
CA TYR A 106 -6.12 -1.52 -10.51
C TYR A 106 -5.56 -2.37 -11.67
N GLY A 107 -5.08 -3.57 -11.37
CA GLY A 107 -4.46 -4.50 -12.33
C GLY A 107 -3.05 -4.13 -12.79
N GLU A 108 -2.49 -2.98 -12.39
CA GLU A 108 -1.18 -2.54 -12.86
C GLU A 108 -0.06 -3.33 -12.16
N CYS A 109 0.88 -3.82 -12.97
CA CYS A 109 2.14 -4.42 -12.51
C CYS A 109 1.99 -5.57 -11.47
N GLY A 110 0.81 -6.20 -11.41
CA GLY A 110 0.51 -7.27 -10.45
C GLY A 110 0.24 -6.80 -9.02
N ILE A 111 -0.01 -5.50 -8.79
CA ILE A 111 -0.21 -4.93 -7.43
C ILE A 111 -1.34 -5.58 -6.63
N ASP A 112 -2.38 -6.05 -7.33
CA ASP A 112 -3.54 -6.73 -6.78
C ASP A 112 -3.63 -8.20 -7.22
N ALA A 113 -2.49 -8.80 -7.59
CA ALA A 113 -2.43 -10.24 -7.79
C ALA A 113 -2.60 -10.99 -6.45
N THR A 114 -2.01 -10.48 -5.37
CA THR A 114 -2.21 -11.01 -4.02
C THR A 114 -1.95 -9.93 -2.97
N MET A 115 -2.82 -9.82 -1.97
CA MET A 115 -2.58 -8.97 -0.79
C MET A 115 -2.73 -9.79 0.50
N TRP A 116 -1.93 -9.45 1.51
CA TRP A 116 -1.92 -10.10 2.82
C TRP A 116 -2.44 -9.18 3.91
N LYS A 117 -3.22 -9.75 4.83
CA LYS A 117 -3.76 -9.09 6.02
C LYS A 117 -3.28 -9.81 7.27
N VAL A 118 -2.96 -9.04 8.32
CA VAL A 118 -2.79 -9.56 9.68
C VAL A 118 -4.17 -9.70 10.33
N ASP A 119 -4.50 -10.89 10.82
CA ASP A 119 -5.83 -11.17 11.39
C ASP A 119 -5.89 -10.94 12.91
N GLY A 120 -4.74 -10.93 13.59
CA GLY A 120 -4.70 -10.69 15.03
C GLY A 120 -3.32 -10.83 15.66
N PHE A 121 -3.28 -10.54 16.96
CA PHE A 121 -2.10 -10.66 17.81
C PHE A 121 -2.42 -11.56 19.01
N SER A 122 -1.54 -12.49 19.36
CA SER A 122 -1.81 -13.47 20.42
C SER A 122 -1.35 -13.03 21.82
N ARG A 123 -0.32 -12.18 21.94
CA ARG A 123 0.23 -11.76 23.25
C ARG A 123 0.69 -10.31 23.24
N ILE A 124 0.17 -9.54 24.19
CA ILE A 124 0.70 -8.25 24.66
C ILE A 124 0.80 -8.40 26.18
N TYR A 125 1.95 -8.84 26.71
CA TYR A 125 2.15 -8.82 28.16
C TYR A 125 2.74 -7.48 28.58
N THR A 126 2.04 -6.80 29.48
CA THR A 126 2.64 -5.89 30.45
C THR A 126 2.82 -6.68 31.75
N GLN A 127 4.04 -6.90 32.21
CA GLN A 127 4.28 -7.18 33.63
C GLN A 127 4.42 -5.84 34.36
#